data_AF-W7CZU3-F1
#
_entry.id   AF-W7CZU3-F1
#
_cell.length_a   1.000
_cell.length_b   1.000
_cell.length_c   1.000
_cell.angle_alpha   90.00
_cell.angle_beta   90.00
_cell.angle_gamma   90.00
#
_symmetry.space_group_name_H-M   'P 1'
#
loop_
_entity.id
_entity.type
_entity.pdbx_description
1 polymer ?
#
loop_
_entity_poly.entity_id
_entity_poly.type
_entity_poly.pdbx_seq_one_letter_code
_entity_poly.pdbx_strand_id
1 'polypeptide(L)'
;MFFFITRRVSFLAFGILEALLSFSGTDMIIANLFNTFVYIGYFIIGYSLPNTIFLRMKRVIWFGLFVVSSVTIYLCTGWAVGHRNTINFKPLYFYDYLSILVVIAAISLFMLFMKIDVRNRVLQNVSRSITPHIFFIYFVHLIVLRYVTKFFAEMIPVENHLAWAIPVMSIIIFLISYLIAVLFGGIKGLFIRKKPSEFKLPESPAGGI
;
A
#
# COMPACT_ATOMS: atom_id res chain seq x y z
N MET A 1 -17.29 -2.68 -15.28
CA MET A 1 -16.68 -1.48 -14.63
C MET A 1 -17.31 -1.18 -13.28
N PHE A 2 -18.65 -1.16 -13.16
CA PHE A 2 -19.37 -0.90 -11.89
C PHE A 2 -19.03 -1.86 -10.74
N PHE A 3 -18.84 -3.17 -11.03
CA PHE A 3 -18.52 -4.20 -10.03
C PHE A 3 -17.12 -4.05 -9.39
N PHE A 4 -16.20 -3.34 -10.05
CA PHE A 4 -14.85 -3.10 -9.55
C PHE A 4 -14.82 -1.95 -8.54
N ILE A 5 -15.71 -0.96 -8.72
CA ILE A 5 -15.84 0.21 -7.84
C ILE A 5 -16.53 -0.20 -6.54
N THR A 6 -17.64 -0.95 -6.62
CA THR A 6 -18.33 -1.46 -5.42
C THR A 6 -17.44 -2.37 -4.58
N ARG A 7 -16.64 -3.26 -5.19
CA ARG A 7 -15.68 -4.10 -4.45
C ARG A 7 -14.63 -3.28 -3.70
N ARG A 8 -14.06 -2.24 -4.32
CA ARG A 8 -13.04 -1.40 -3.67
C ARG A 8 -13.62 -0.58 -2.52
N VAL A 9 -14.84 -0.09 -2.67
CA VAL A 9 -15.56 0.66 -1.62
C VAL A 9 -15.95 -0.24 -0.46
N SER A 10 -16.41 -1.48 -0.70
CA SER A 10 -16.74 -2.42 0.37
C SER A 10 -15.51 -2.88 1.16
N PHE A 11 -14.36 -3.05 0.51
CA PHE A 11 -13.11 -3.38 1.20
C PHE A 11 -12.51 -2.19 1.94
N LEU A 12 -12.68 -0.96 1.42
CA LEU A 12 -12.35 0.27 2.13
C LEU A 12 -13.20 0.40 3.39
N ALA A 13 -14.51 0.18 3.27
CA ALA A 13 -15.43 0.20 4.40
C ALA A 13 -15.10 -0.89 5.43
N PHE A 14 -14.74 -2.10 4.98
CA PHE A 14 -14.32 -3.19 5.87
C PHE A 14 -12.99 -2.88 6.56
N GLY A 15 -12.03 -2.26 5.86
CA GLY A 15 -10.75 -1.88 6.45
C GLY A 15 -10.86 -0.73 7.45
N ILE A 16 -11.74 0.24 7.18
CA ILE A 16 -12.13 1.27 8.14
C ILE A 16 -12.83 0.64 9.35
N LEU A 17 -13.75 -0.30 9.11
CA LEU A 17 -14.48 -1.01 10.17
C LEU A 17 -13.54 -1.84 11.06
N GLU A 18 -12.57 -2.55 10.49
CA GLU A 18 -11.59 -3.34 11.24
C GLU A 18 -10.61 -2.43 12.00
N ALA A 19 -10.19 -1.30 11.40
CA ALA A 19 -9.39 -0.27 12.08
C ALA A 19 -10.14 0.39 13.25
N LEU A 20 -11.47 0.47 13.16
CA LEU A 20 -12.36 0.95 14.23
C LEU A 20 -12.62 -0.12 15.31
N LEU A 21 -12.76 -1.40 14.93
CA LEU A 21 -13.07 -2.50 15.84
C LEU A 21 -11.84 -3.06 16.57
N SER A 22 -10.62 -2.90 16.02
CA SER A 22 -9.42 -3.49 16.59
C SER A 22 -8.84 -2.76 17.81
N PHE A 23 -9.35 -1.59 18.23
CA PHE A 23 -8.73 -0.82 19.32
C PHE A 23 -9.75 -0.12 20.24
N SER A 24 -9.73 -0.52 21.52
CA SER A 24 -10.45 0.17 22.60
C SER A 24 -9.64 1.39 23.07
N GLY A 25 -10.11 2.59 22.76
CA GLY A 25 -9.51 3.87 23.17
C GLY A 25 -9.82 5.03 22.21
N THR A 26 -10.60 6.00 22.68
CA THR A 26 -11.20 7.10 21.88
C THR A 26 -10.16 7.98 21.16
N ASP A 27 -9.00 8.24 21.77
CA ASP A 27 -7.96 9.11 21.20
C ASP A 27 -7.16 8.42 20.08
N MET A 28 -6.97 7.10 20.17
CA MET A 28 -6.34 6.31 19.11
C MET A 28 -7.28 6.11 17.91
N ILE A 29 -8.59 6.02 18.15
CA ILE A 29 -9.60 5.88 17.07
C ILE A 29 -9.58 7.11 16.16
N ILE A 30 -9.54 8.31 16.72
CA ILE A 30 -9.52 9.57 15.96
C ILE A 30 -8.22 9.69 15.14
N ALA A 31 -7.07 9.38 15.74
CA ALA A 31 -5.78 9.39 15.06
C ALA A 31 -5.73 8.38 13.90
N ASN A 32 -6.34 7.20 14.06
CA ASN A 32 -6.33 6.15 13.06
C ASN A 32 -7.32 6.42 11.91
N LEU A 33 -8.47 7.03 12.20
CA LEU A 33 -9.39 7.56 11.18
C LEU A 33 -8.70 8.61 10.32
N PHE A 34 -8.00 9.57 10.95
CA PHE A 34 -7.27 10.61 10.25
C PHE A 34 -6.17 10.03 9.36
N ASN A 35 -5.40 9.06 9.87
CA ASN A 35 -4.42 8.33 9.07
C ASN A 35 -5.08 7.60 7.88
N THR A 36 -6.25 7.00 8.07
CA THR A 36 -6.97 6.32 6.98
C THR A 36 -7.39 7.29 5.88
N PHE A 37 -7.90 8.47 6.23
CA PHE A 37 -8.19 9.53 5.26
C PHE A 37 -6.95 10.03 4.54
N VAL A 38 -5.82 10.18 5.25
CA VAL A 38 -4.53 10.53 4.65
C VAL A 38 -4.09 9.47 3.62
N TYR A 39 -4.17 8.18 3.96
CA TYR A 39 -3.82 7.09 3.03
C TYR A 39 -4.75 7.04 1.81
N ILE A 40 -6.04 7.32 1.98
CA ILE A 40 -6.98 7.47 0.86
C ILE A 40 -6.57 8.64 -0.04
N GLY A 41 -6.17 9.78 0.54
CA GLY A 41 -5.64 10.93 -0.18
C GLY A 41 -4.44 10.57 -1.06
N TYR A 42 -3.47 9.83 -0.52
CA TYR A 42 -2.33 9.31 -1.29
C TYR A 42 -2.76 8.41 -2.44
N PHE A 43 -3.76 7.55 -2.22
CA PHE A 43 -4.27 6.67 -3.27
C PHE A 43 -4.93 7.46 -4.42
N ILE A 44 -5.72 8.48 -4.10
CA ILE A 44 -6.36 9.37 -5.10
C ILE A 44 -5.31 10.16 -5.88
N ILE A 45 -4.30 10.70 -5.20
CA ILE A 45 -3.19 11.42 -5.81
C ILE A 45 -2.43 10.50 -6.76
N GLY A 46 -2.02 9.31 -6.29
CA GLY A 46 -1.32 8.32 -7.11
C GLY A 46 -2.11 7.87 -8.34
N TYR A 47 -3.44 7.75 -8.23
CA TYR A 47 -4.31 7.44 -9.36
C TYR A 47 -4.42 8.59 -10.38
N SER A 48 -4.37 9.83 -9.93
CA SER A 48 -4.54 11.01 -10.79
C SER A 48 -3.24 11.42 -11.49
N LEU A 49 -2.08 11.12 -10.89
CA LEU A 49 -0.76 11.49 -11.40
C LEU A 49 -0.47 11.10 -12.87
N PRO A 50 -0.83 9.89 -13.36
CA PRO A 50 -0.58 9.49 -14.74
C PRO A 50 -1.26 10.37 -15.81
N ASN A 51 -2.35 11.06 -15.45
CA ASN A 51 -3.16 11.83 -16.38
C ASN A 51 -2.83 13.34 -16.38
N THR A 52 -1.74 13.74 -15.71
CA THR A 52 -1.38 15.15 -15.54
C THR A 52 -0.22 15.60 -16.43
N ILE A 53 -0.04 16.91 -16.56
CA ILE A 53 1.02 17.57 -17.35
C ILE A 53 2.43 17.12 -16.90
N PHE A 54 2.56 16.63 -15.66
CA PHE A 54 3.78 16.07 -15.08
C PHE A 54 4.39 14.91 -15.90
N LEU A 55 3.59 14.23 -16.74
CA LEU A 55 4.08 13.17 -17.63
C LEU A 55 5.06 13.65 -18.72
N ARG A 56 5.06 14.95 -19.04
CA ARG A 56 5.94 15.57 -20.04
C ARG A 56 7.33 15.91 -19.51
N MET A 57 7.52 15.92 -18.19
CA MET A 57 8.83 16.22 -17.60
C MET A 57 9.83 15.08 -17.86
N LYS A 58 11.09 15.43 -18.13
CA LYS A 58 12.17 14.47 -18.40
C LYS A 58 12.46 13.64 -17.14
N ARG A 59 12.79 12.35 -17.31
CA ARG A 59 13.17 11.44 -16.19
C ARG A 59 14.27 12.01 -15.30
N VAL A 60 15.24 12.71 -15.90
CA VAL A 60 16.34 13.36 -15.17
C VAL A 60 15.84 14.36 -14.13
N ILE A 61 14.75 15.10 -14.42
CA ILE A 61 14.20 16.08 -13.48
C ILE A 61 13.57 15.36 -12.28
N TRP A 62 12.82 14.29 -12.52
CA TRP A 62 12.26 13.47 -11.44
C TRP A 62 13.35 12.81 -10.59
N PHE A 63 14.43 12.33 -11.21
CA PHE A 63 15.58 11.81 -10.48
C PHE A 63 16.24 12.89 -9.63
N GLY A 64 16.42 14.09 -10.17
CA GLY A 64 16.94 15.24 -9.43
C GLY A 64 16.05 15.59 -8.23
N LEU A 65 14.73 15.69 -8.42
CA LEU A 65 13.78 15.95 -7.34
C LEU A 65 13.81 14.87 -6.25
N PHE A 66 13.90 13.60 -6.64
CA PHE A 66 14.05 12.50 -5.69
C PHE A 66 15.33 12.65 -4.87
N VAL A 67 16.48 12.83 -5.52
CA VAL A 67 17.78 12.97 -4.84
C VAL A 67 17.81 14.20 -3.94
N VAL A 68 17.38 15.36 -4.44
CA VAL A 68 17.35 16.61 -3.65
C VAL A 68 16.45 16.44 -2.43
N SER A 69 15.27 15.84 -2.59
CA SER A 69 14.36 15.62 -1.47
C SER A 69 14.94 14.66 -0.44
N SER A 70 15.52 13.53 -0.88
CA SER A 70 16.17 12.56 0.01
C SER A 70 17.37 13.15 0.76
N VAL A 71 18.22 13.93 0.08
CA VAL A 71 19.35 14.62 0.71
C VAL A 71 18.86 15.66 1.71
N THR A 72 17.82 16.42 1.37
CA THR A 72 17.22 17.41 2.27
C THR A 72 16.66 16.74 3.53
N ILE A 73 15.95 15.62 3.40
CA ILE A 73 15.47 14.83 4.55
C ILE A 73 16.66 14.41 5.42
N TYR A 74 17.71 13.84 4.83
CA TYR A 74 18.88 13.40 5.58
C TYR A 74 19.56 14.55 6.35
N LEU A 75 19.78 15.69 5.70
CA LEU A 75 20.40 16.86 6.32
C LEU A 75 19.52 17.47 7.42
N CYS A 76 18.22 17.67 7.16
CA CYS A 76 17.29 18.23 8.13
C CYS A 76 17.10 17.31 9.33
N THR A 77 16.99 15.99 9.12
CA THR A 77 16.91 15.02 10.21
C THR A 77 18.21 14.98 11.01
N GLY A 78 19.37 14.96 10.35
CA GLY A 78 20.68 15.00 11.02
C GLY A 78 20.85 16.26 11.88
N TRP A 79 20.47 17.42 11.35
CA TRP A 79 20.48 18.68 12.08
C TRP A 79 19.51 18.66 13.28
N ALA A 80 18.28 18.19 13.09
CA ALA A 80 17.28 18.12 14.14
C ALA A 80 17.65 17.16 15.28
N VAL A 81 18.32 16.04 14.96
CA VAL A 81 18.83 15.10 15.97
C VAL A 81 19.99 15.73 16.75
N GLY A 82 20.89 16.45 16.09
CA GLY A 82 22.01 17.15 16.75
C GLY A 82 21.55 18.27 17.69
N HIS A 83 20.39 18.88 17.42
CA HIS A 83 19.82 20.00 18.18
C HIS A 83 18.58 19.61 18.99
N ARG A 84 18.44 18.32 19.33
CA ARG A 84 17.25 17.79 20.02
C ARG A 84 16.90 18.52 21.33
N ASN A 85 17.89 19.11 22.00
CA ASN A 85 17.71 19.79 23.28
C ASN A 85 17.18 21.22 23.13
N THR A 86 17.27 21.82 21.94
CA THR A 86 16.85 23.20 21.65
C THR A 86 15.58 23.29 20.81
N ILE A 87 15.09 22.16 20.32
CA ILE A 87 13.98 22.09 19.37
C ILE A 87 12.75 21.46 20.04
N ASN A 88 11.59 22.13 19.92
CA ASN A 88 10.32 21.67 20.50
C ASN A 88 9.56 20.63 19.64
N PHE A 89 10.01 20.37 18.42
CA PHE A 89 9.41 19.35 17.55
C PHE A 89 10.22 18.05 17.53
N LYS A 90 9.54 16.92 17.29
CA LYS A 90 10.17 15.60 17.26
C LYS A 90 11.25 15.57 16.15
N PRO A 91 12.50 15.15 16.43
CA PRO A 91 13.59 15.14 15.45
C PRO A 91 13.29 14.33 14.18
N LEU A 92 12.42 13.33 14.27
CA LEU A 92 11.99 12.50 13.14
C LEU A 92 10.86 13.13 12.29
N TYR A 93 10.45 14.38 12.55
CA TYR A 93 9.37 15.04 11.80
C TYR A 93 9.63 15.07 10.29
N PHE A 94 10.86 15.33 9.87
CA PHE A 94 11.22 15.35 8.44
C PHE A 94 11.18 13.97 7.77
N TYR A 95 11.24 12.91 8.57
CA TYR A 95 11.12 11.51 8.15
C TYR A 95 9.68 10.99 8.25
N ASP A 96 8.75 11.80 8.78
CA ASP A 96 7.36 11.41 8.89
C ASP A 96 6.74 11.25 7.49
N TYR A 97 5.85 10.29 7.33
CA TYR A 97 5.21 9.92 6.06
C TYR A 97 4.38 11.07 5.46
N LEU A 98 4.03 12.07 6.28
CA LEU A 98 3.30 13.28 5.90
C LEU A 98 4.21 14.48 5.59
N SER A 99 5.52 14.36 5.78
CA SER A 99 6.48 15.40 5.44
C SER A 99 6.40 15.69 3.94
N ILE A 100 6.26 16.96 3.57
CA ILE A 100 6.21 17.41 2.17
C ILE A 100 7.38 16.87 1.34
N LEU A 101 8.56 16.73 1.95
CA LEU A 101 9.74 16.17 1.31
C LEU A 101 9.56 14.68 0.99
N VAL A 102 9.02 13.90 1.92
CA VAL A 102 8.73 12.48 1.71
C VAL A 102 7.69 12.31 0.59
N VAL A 103 6.68 13.18 0.54
CA VAL A 103 5.68 13.19 -0.54
C VAL A 103 6.31 13.50 -1.90
N ILE A 104 7.14 14.54 -1.98
CA ILE A 104 7.85 14.91 -3.21
C ILE A 104 8.77 13.78 -3.66
N ALA A 105 9.48 13.13 -2.73
CA ALA A 105 10.34 12.00 -3.03
C ALA A 105 9.53 10.81 -3.57
N ALA A 106 8.42 10.46 -2.91
CA ALA A 106 7.55 9.35 -3.32
C ALA A 106 6.93 9.59 -4.70
N ILE A 107 6.43 10.81 -4.96
CA ILE A 107 5.89 11.21 -6.27
C ILE A 107 6.98 11.12 -7.35
N SER A 108 8.16 11.67 -7.07
CA SER A 108 9.26 11.67 -8.02
C SER A 108 9.72 10.27 -8.36
N LEU A 109 9.80 9.40 -7.35
CA LEU A 109 10.13 7.99 -7.52
C LEU A 109 9.05 7.27 -8.35
N PHE A 110 7.77 7.47 -8.04
CA PHE A 110 6.66 6.91 -8.82
C PHE A 110 6.74 7.32 -10.31
N MET A 111 7.00 8.60 -10.59
CA MET A 111 7.13 9.12 -11.95
C MET A 111 8.32 8.54 -12.71
N LEU A 112 9.41 8.17 -12.02
CA LEU A 112 10.55 7.48 -12.64
C LEU A 112 10.15 6.09 -13.15
N PHE A 113 9.37 5.35 -12.37
CA PHE A 113 9.00 3.97 -12.67
C PHE A 113 7.79 3.83 -13.59
N MET A 114 6.94 4.85 -13.71
CA MET A 114 5.67 4.75 -14.45
C MET A 114 5.82 4.43 -15.94
N LYS A 115 6.92 4.82 -16.58
CA LYS A 115 7.19 4.56 -18.02
C LYS A 115 8.14 3.39 -18.26
N ILE A 116 8.36 2.52 -17.28
CA ILE A 116 9.20 1.34 -17.47
C ILE A 116 8.34 0.22 -18.04
N ASP A 117 8.43 0.02 -19.35
CA ASP A 117 7.82 -1.13 -20.01
C ASP A 117 8.57 -2.40 -19.63
N VAL A 118 7.91 -3.25 -18.85
CA VAL A 118 8.43 -4.56 -18.48
C VAL A 118 8.37 -5.48 -19.69
N ARG A 119 9.48 -5.58 -20.43
CA ARG A 119 9.61 -6.48 -21.60
C ARG A 119 9.67 -7.96 -21.21
N ASN A 120 10.05 -8.27 -19.97
CA ASN A 120 10.22 -9.65 -19.51
C ASN A 120 8.85 -10.30 -19.21
N ARG A 121 8.52 -11.38 -19.93
CA ARG A 121 7.27 -12.14 -19.76
C ARG A 121 7.08 -12.66 -18.33
N VAL A 122 8.16 -13.10 -17.67
CA VAL A 122 8.09 -13.64 -16.30
C VAL A 122 7.65 -12.54 -15.34
N LEU A 123 8.30 -11.38 -15.41
CA LEU A 123 8.00 -10.25 -14.55
C LEU A 123 6.60 -9.68 -14.82
N GLN A 124 6.15 -9.70 -16.08
CA GLN A 124 4.79 -9.33 -16.43
C GLN A 124 3.75 -10.29 -15.82
N ASN A 125 4.03 -11.60 -15.82
CA ASN A 125 3.13 -12.59 -15.22
C ASN A 125 3.05 -12.44 -13.70
N VAL A 126 4.18 -12.24 -13.03
CA VAL A 126 4.26 -11.96 -11.59
C VAL A 126 3.49 -10.68 -11.25
N SER A 127 3.72 -9.60 -12.00
CA SER A 127 3.00 -8.33 -11.82
C SER A 127 1.49 -8.51 -11.95
N ARG A 128 1.02 -9.23 -12.99
CA ARG A 128 -0.41 -9.53 -13.18
C ARG A 128 -1.00 -10.36 -12.04
N SER A 129 -0.23 -11.29 -11.47
CA SER A 129 -0.65 -12.09 -10.31
C SER A 129 -0.78 -11.25 -9.05
N ILE A 130 0.16 -10.34 -8.81
CA ILE A 130 0.18 -9.52 -7.57
C ILE A 130 -0.85 -8.39 -7.63
N THR A 131 -1.03 -7.76 -8.79
CA THR A 131 -1.89 -6.58 -9.00
C THR A 131 -3.28 -6.67 -8.35
N PRO A 132 -4.08 -7.75 -8.51
CA PRO A 132 -5.40 -7.84 -7.89
C PRO A 132 -5.35 -7.86 -6.35
N HIS A 133 -4.22 -8.22 -5.76
CA HIS A 133 -4.02 -8.35 -4.32
C HIS A 133 -3.37 -7.12 -3.68
N ILE A 134 -2.76 -6.21 -4.44
CA ILE A 134 -1.98 -5.05 -3.92
C ILE A 134 -2.74 -4.27 -2.84
N PHE A 135 -4.02 -3.99 -3.06
CA PHE A 135 -4.83 -3.25 -2.07
C PHE A 135 -4.93 -3.99 -0.74
N PHE A 136 -5.18 -5.30 -0.78
CA PHE A 136 -5.31 -6.11 0.43
C PHE A 136 -3.95 -6.33 1.10
N ILE A 137 -2.89 -6.53 0.31
CA ILE A 137 -1.52 -6.59 0.80
C ILE A 137 -1.21 -5.33 1.59
N TYR A 138 -1.52 -4.15 1.07
CA TYR A 138 -1.28 -2.86 1.73
C TYR A 138 -2.02 -2.74 3.07
N PHE A 139 -3.25 -3.23 3.13
CA PHE A 139 -4.05 -3.21 4.34
C PHE A 139 -3.51 -4.15 5.43
N VAL A 140 -3.28 -5.42 5.06
CA VAL A 140 -2.78 -6.44 5.99
C VAL A 140 -1.31 -6.20 6.36
N HIS A 141 -0.55 -5.54 5.50
CA HIS A 141 0.85 -5.20 5.72
C HIS A 141 1.08 -4.49 7.06
N LEU A 142 0.23 -3.53 7.45
CA LEU A 142 0.42 -2.79 8.70
C LEU A 142 0.27 -3.70 9.93
N ILE A 143 -0.68 -4.64 9.87
CA ILE A 143 -0.90 -5.64 10.91
C ILE A 143 0.31 -6.58 10.98
N VAL A 144 0.72 -7.14 9.84
CA VAL A 144 1.88 -8.04 9.74
C VAL A 144 3.16 -7.35 10.21
N LEU A 145 3.40 -6.10 9.79
CA LEU A 145 4.53 -5.29 10.23
C LEU A 145 4.59 -5.20 11.75
N ARG A 146 3.46 -4.97 12.44
CA ARG A 146 3.42 -4.86 13.90
C ARG A 146 3.77 -6.18 14.61
N TYR A 147 3.29 -7.30 14.08
CA TYR A 147 3.61 -8.62 14.65
C TYR A 147 5.04 -9.03 14.36
N VAL A 148 5.51 -8.86 13.12
CA VAL A 148 6.87 -9.20 12.71
C VAL A 148 7.88 -8.34 13.47
N THR A 149 7.66 -7.03 13.60
CA THR A 149 8.58 -6.17 14.37
C THR A 149 8.64 -6.54 15.84
N LYS A 150 7.51 -6.88 16.48
CA LYS A 150 7.49 -7.38 17.85
C LYS A 150 8.27 -8.69 17.99
N PHE A 151 8.05 -9.64 17.09
CA PHE A 151 8.75 -10.93 17.07
C PHE A 151 10.26 -10.76 16.88
N PHE A 152 10.69 -9.90 15.96
CA PHE A 152 12.10 -9.62 15.72
C PHE A 152 12.77 -8.85 16.85
N ALA A 153 12.04 -7.95 17.53
CA ALA A 153 12.55 -7.24 18.70
C ALA A 153 12.83 -8.19 19.88
N GLU A 154 12.08 -9.29 19.99
CA GLU A 154 12.29 -10.33 21.01
C GLU A 154 13.44 -11.30 20.64
N MET A 155 13.66 -11.56 19.34
CA MET A 155 14.62 -12.56 18.85
C MET A 155 16.02 -12.03 18.52
N ILE A 156 16.14 -10.78 18.07
CA ILE A 156 17.41 -10.22 17.57
C ILE A 156 17.64 -8.85 18.21
N PRO A 157 18.74 -8.64 18.95
CA PRO A 157 19.15 -7.29 19.35
C PRO A 157 19.52 -6.51 18.07
N VAL A 158 18.60 -5.66 17.62
CA VAL A 158 18.61 -5.01 16.29
C VAL A 158 19.80 -4.05 16.10
N GLU A 159 20.49 -3.68 17.18
CA GLU A 159 21.41 -2.54 17.24
C GLU A 159 22.62 -2.63 16.30
N ASN A 160 23.16 -3.82 16.02
CA ASN A 160 24.39 -3.95 15.21
C ASN A 160 24.16 -4.28 13.73
N HIS A 161 22.90 -4.43 13.30
CA HIS A 161 22.56 -5.10 12.03
C HIS A 161 21.47 -4.39 11.21
N LEU A 162 21.13 -3.15 11.58
CA LEU A 162 20.04 -2.37 10.98
C LEU A 162 20.04 -2.36 9.45
N ALA A 163 21.23 -2.21 8.83
CA ALA A 163 21.36 -2.03 7.38
C ALA A 163 20.84 -3.21 6.55
N TRP A 164 21.02 -4.45 7.01
CA TRP A 164 20.48 -5.64 6.33
C TRP A 164 19.13 -6.08 6.91
N ALA A 165 18.90 -5.79 8.20
CA ALA A 165 17.67 -6.17 8.86
C ALA A 165 16.45 -5.48 8.23
N ILE A 166 16.54 -4.20 7.87
CA ILE A 166 15.45 -3.44 7.23
C ILE A 166 14.97 -4.07 5.90
N PRO A 167 15.84 -4.33 4.90
CA PRO A 167 15.40 -4.93 3.64
C PRO A 167 14.89 -6.36 3.84
N VAL A 168 15.51 -7.15 4.72
CA VAL A 168 15.04 -8.52 5.02
C VAL A 168 13.66 -8.51 5.67
N MET A 169 13.42 -7.66 6.66
CA MET A 169 12.10 -7.51 7.28
C MET A 169 11.06 -7.09 6.25
N SER A 170 11.40 -6.16 5.36
CA SER A 170 10.49 -5.69 4.31
C SER A 170 10.09 -6.82 3.35
N ILE A 171 11.04 -7.68 2.97
CA ILE A 171 10.76 -8.87 2.14
C ILE A 171 9.86 -9.86 2.87
N ILE A 172 10.18 -10.18 4.14
CA ILE A 172 9.39 -11.12 4.96
C ILE A 172 7.95 -10.63 5.11
N ILE A 173 7.78 -9.36 5.48
CA ILE A 173 6.46 -8.75 5.65
C ILE A 173 5.68 -8.81 4.35
N PHE A 174 6.30 -8.43 3.23
CA PHE A 174 5.67 -8.48 1.93
C PHE A 174 5.22 -9.89 1.55
N LEU A 175 6.06 -10.90 1.77
CA LEU A 175 5.74 -12.30 1.47
C LEU A 175 4.57 -12.82 2.32
N ILE A 176 4.58 -12.55 3.62
CA ILE A 176 3.50 -12.95 4.53
C ILE A 176 2.19 -12.25 4.13
N SER A 177 2.22 -10.94 3.90
CA SER A 177 1.04 -10.19 3.47
C SER A 177 0.50 -10.67 2.13
N TYR A 178 1.37 -11.01 1.17
CA TYR A 178 0.98 -11.60 -0.10
C TYR A 178 0.34 -12.97 0.08
N LEU A 179 0.90 -13.84 0.91
CA LEU A 179 0.37 -15.17 1.18
C LEU A 179 -1.05 -15.09 1.78
N ILE A 180 -1.26 -14.23 2.76
CA ILE A 180 -2.58 -14.01 3.37
C ILE A 180 -3.57 -13.50 2.31
N ALA A 181 -3.15 -12.59 1.43
CA ALA A 181 -3.98 -12.06 0.35
C ALA A 181 -4.43 -13.14 -0.64
N VAL A 182 -3.52 -14.04 -1.01
CA VAL A 182 -3.81 -15.16 -1.92
C VAL A 182 -4.76 -16.15 -1.27
N LEU A 183 -4.52 -16.52 0.00
CA LEU A 183 -5.39 -17.43 0.75
C LEU A 183 -6.81 -16.88 0.86
N PHE A 184 -6.96 -15.60 1.21
CA PHE A 184 -8.27 -14.95 1.31
C PHE A 184 -9.00 -14.90 -0.04
N GLY A 185 -8.26 -14.61 -1.12
CA GLY A 185 -8.79 -14.67 -2.49
C GLY A 185 -9.28 -16.06 -2.88
N GLY A 186 -8.52 -17.11 -2.53
CA GLY A 186 -8.85 -18.51 -2.80
C GLY A 186 -10.11 -18.98 -2.07
N ILE A 187 -10.20 -18.70 -0.75
CA ILE A 187 -11.36 -19.08 0.08
C ILE A 187 -12.66 -18.45 -0.47
N LYS A 188 -12.60 -17.17 -0.85
CA LYS A 188 -13.75 -16.46 -1.44
C LYS A 188 -14.17 -17.05 -2.79
N GLY A 189 -13.22 -17.47 -3.61
CA GLY A 189 -13.48 -18.15 -4.88
C GLY A 189 -14.23 -19.47 -4.71
N LEU A 190 -13.90 -20.23 -3.66
CA LEU A 190 -14.60 -21.48 -3.32
C LEU A 190 -16.04 -21.21 -2.84
N PHE A 191 -16.28 -20.12 -2.11
CA PHE A 191 -17.61 -19.80 -1.57
C PHE A 191 -18.60 -19.27 -2.63
N ILE A 192 -18.12 -18.50 -3.62
CA ILE A 192 -18.99 -17.88 -4.65
C ILE A 192 -19.34 -18.85 -5.79
N ARG A 193 -18.54 -19.89 -6.03
CA ARG A 193 -18.76 -20.86 -7.12
C ARG A 193 -19.95 -21.81 -6.86
N LYS A 194 -20.59 -21.74 -5.70
CA LYS A 194 -21.79 -22.52 -5.30
C LYS A 194 -23.12 -21.75 -5.50
N LYS A 195 -23.33 -21.08 -6.64
CA LYS A 195 -24.70 -20.81 -7.13
C LYS A 195 -24.93 -21.61 -8.41
N PRO A 196 -25.58 -22.78 -8.32
CA PRO A 196 -25.97 -23.54 -9.50
C PRO A 196 -26.96 -22.73 -10.34
N SER A 197 -26.77 -22.79 -11.65
CA SER A 197 -27.73 -22.35 -12.65
C SER A 197 -28.97 -23.25 -12.63
N GLU A 198 -30.01 -22.82 -11.92
CA GLU A 198 -31.40 -23.17 -12.20
C GLU A 198 -32.04 -21.87 -12.70
N PHE A 199 -32.63 -21.77 -13.88
CA PHE A 199 -33.69 -22.61 -14.41
C PHE A 199 -33.76 -22.37 -15.94
N LYS A 200 -33.46 -23.37 -16.77
CA LYS A 200 -33.83 -23.33 -18.19
C LYS A 200 -35.29 -23.78 -18.27
N LEU A 201 -36.19 -22.85 -18.60
CA LEU A 201 -37.56 -23.21 -18.96
C LEU A 201 -37.52 -24.12 -20.21
N PRO A 202 -38.31 -25.21 -20.24
CA PRO A 202 -38.41 -26.07 -21.41
C PRO A 202 -38.95 -25.26 -22.59
N GLU A 203 -38.31 -25.41 -23.74
CA GLU A 203 -38.78 -24.89 -25.01
C GLU A 203 -40.19 -25.43 -25.28
N SER A 204 -41.17 -24.53 -25.40
CA SER A 204 -42.50 -24.90 -25.87
C SER A 204 -42.36 -25.35 -27.33
N PRO A 205 -42.77 -26.59 -27.67
CA PRO A 205 -42.79 -27.02 -29.05
C PRO A 205 -43.81 -26.19 -29.81
N ALA A 206 -43.34 -25.51 -30.86
CA ALA A 206 -44.19 -24.97 -31.90
C ALA A 206 -44.90 -26.15 -32.59
N GLY A 207 -46.12 -26.48 -32.17
CA GLY A 207 -47.15 -26.98 -33.09
C GLY A 207 -47.83 -25.74 -33.69
N GLY A 208 -47.91 -25.51 -35.00
CA GLY A 208 -47.98 -26.49 -36.07
C GLY A 208 -49.42 -26.96 -36.23
N ILE A 209 -50.33 -26.07 -36.67
CA ILE A 209 -51.18 -26.15 -37.87
C ILE A 209 -51.51 -24.72 -38.31
#